data_AF-A0A3D0V649-F1
#
_entry.id   AF-A0A3D0V649-F1
#
_cell.length_a   1.000
_cell.length_b   1.000
_cell.length_c   1.000
_cell.angle_alpha   90.00
_cell.angle_beta   90.00
_cell.angle_gamma   90.00
#
_symmetry.space_group_name_H-M   'P 1'
#
loop_
_entity.id
_entity.type
_entity.pdbx_description
1 polymer ?
#
loop_
_entity_poly.entity_id
_entity_poly.type
_entity_poly.pdbx_seq_one_letter_code
_entity_poly.pdbx_strand_id
1 'polypeptide(L)' 'MKVYKNEDAIHHNRPEGIKAMYYLFKEYHFVYVEQPPGTRQPWHHHNIIHESLLMVNCYSSGKRTVS' A
#
# COMPACT_ATOMS: atom_id res chain seq x y z
N MET A 1 20.34 6.96 9.66
CA MET A 1 19.15 6.38 8.97
C MET A 1 18.06 7.44 8.94
N LYS A 2 17.49 7.77 7.78
CA LYS A 2 16.39 8.74 7.67
C LYS A 2 15.06 8.01 7.79
N VAL A 3 14.15 8.51 8.61
CA VAL A 3 12.80 7.98 8.78
C VAL A 3 11.84 8.87 8.00
N TYR A 4 11.00 8.25 7.17
CA TYR A 4 9.94 8.93 6.43
C TYR A 4 8.61 8.67 7.15
N LYS A 5 7.82 9.73 7.29
CA LYS A 5 6.52 9.70 7.96
C LYS A 5 5.40 9.72 6.93
N ASN A 6 4.20 9.35 7.37
CA ASN A 6 3.00 9.36 6.55
C ASN A 6 2.70 10.74 5.91
N GLU A 7 3.04 11.82 6.62
CA GLU A 7 2.92 13.21 6.14
C GLU A 7 3.87 13.56 4.98
N ASP A 8 4.95 12.81 4.79
CA ASP A 8 5.89 12.98 3.68
C ASP A 8 5.40 12.35 2.37
N ALA A 9 4.32 11.55 2.43
CA ALA A 9 3.80 10.80 1.29
C ALA A 9 2.82 11.63 0.44
N ILE A 10 2.78 11.33 -0.85
CA ILE A 10 1.67 11.76 -1.71
C ILE A 10 0.53 10.76 -1.52
N HIS A 11 -0.63 11.27 -1.08
CA HIS A 11 -1.81 10.47 -0.78
C HIS A 11 -2.74 10.41 -1.98
N HIS A 12 -3.13 9.20 -2.37
CA HIS A 12 -4.07 8.98 -3.46
C HIS A 12 -5.16 7.99 -3.04
N ASN A 13 -6.40 8.48 -3.03
CA ASN A 13 -7.59 7.67 -2.80
C ASN A 13 -8.08 7.11 -4.14
N ARG A 14 -8.14 5.79 -4.24
CA ARG A 14 -8.61 5.06 -5.42
C ARG A 14 -10.06 4.60 -5.24
N PRO A 15 -10.72 4.14 -6.30
CA PRO A 15 -12.02 3.49 -6.19
C PRO A 15 -12.05 2.38 -5.14
N GLU A 16 -13.23 2.08 -4.64
CA GLU A 16 -13.46 1.03 -3.63
C GLU A 16 -12.75 1.27 -2.28
N GLY A 17 -12.27 2.50 -2.02
CA GLY A 17 -11.66 2.87 -0.75
C GLY A 17 -10.20 2.40 -0.59
N ILE A 18 -9.57 1.94 -1.67
CA ILE A 18 -8.13 1.62 -1.69
C ILE A 18 -7.35 2.92 -1.50
N LYS A 19 -6.39 2.93 -0.57
CA LYS A 19 -5.52 4.08 -0.32
C LYS A 19 -4.09 3.75 -0.75
N ALA A 20 -3.47 4.65 -1.50
CA ALA A 20 -2.08 4.52 -1.90
C ALA A 20 -1.27 5.72 -1.38
N MET A 21 -0.15 5.43 -0.72
CA MET A 21 0.82 6.39 -0.22
C MET A 21 2.12 6.25 -0.99
N TYR A 22 2.52 7.30 -1.69
CA TYR A 22 3.71 7.31 -2.55
C TYR A 22 4.84 8.09 -1.89
N TYR A 23 5.98 7.43 -1.76
CA TYR A 23 7.25 8.04 -1.35
C TYR A 23 8.16 8.07 -2.58
N LEU A 24 8.38 9.26 -3.13
CA LEU A 24 9.13 9.44 -4.37
C LEU A 24 10.60 9.76 -4.08
N PHE A 25 11.49 9.05 -4.74
CA PHE A 25 12.92 9.27 -4.73
C PHE A 25 13.41 9.45 -6.17
N LYS A 26 14.67 9.88 -6.34
CA LYS A 26 15.22 10.20 -7.66
C LYS A 26 15.20 9.00 -8.62
N GLU A 27 15.41 7.79 -8.11
CA GLU A 27 15.62 6.58 -8.92
C GLU A 27 14.57 5.49 -8.69
N TYR A 28 13.79 5.58 -7.61
CA TYR A 28 12.78 4.60 -7.23
C TYR A 28 11.65 5.26 -6.46
N HIS A 29 10.57 4.52 -6.22
CA HIS A 29 9.55 4.91 -5.27
C HIS A 29 9.16 3.73 -4.39
N PHE A 30 8.57 4.04 -3.24
CA PHE A 30 7.79 3.08 -2.47
C PHE A 30 6.31 3.46 -2.57
N VAL A 31 5.48 2.45 -2.81
CA VAL A 31 4.02 2.60 -2.76
C VAL A 31 3.49 1.67 -1.68
N TYR A 32 2.92 2.27 -0.63
CA TYR A 32 2.19 1.51 0.38
C TYR A 32 0.70 1.56 0.06
N VAL A 33 0.10 0.39 -0.16
CA VAL A 33 -1.31 0.26 -0.56
C VAL A 33 -2.09 -0.39 0.57
N GLU A 34 -3.06 0.33 1.11
CA GLU A 34 -4.08 -0.23 1.99
C GLU A 34 -5.25 -0.72 1.14
N GLN A 35 -5.44 -2.03 1.11
CA GLN A 35 -6.49 -2.68 0.36
C GLN A 35 -7.59 -3.17 1.32
N PRO A 36 -8.81 -2.59 1.30
CA PRO A 36 -9.91 -3.06 2.12
C PRO A 36 -10.36 -4.49 1.75
N PRO A 37 -10.95 -5.24 2.70
CA PRO A 37 -11.51 -6.56 2.41
C PRO A 37 -12.52 -6.53 1.26
N GLY A 38 -12.43 -7.50 0.35
CA GLY A 38 -13.36 -7.65 -0.79
C GLY A 38 -13.06 -6.76 -1.99
N THR A 39 -12.05 -5.89 -1.93
CA THR A 39 -11.64 -5.03 -3.06
C THR A 39 -10.62 -5.72 -3.96
N ARG A 40 -10.45 -5.21 -5.18
CA ARG A 40 -9.46 -5.73 -6.15
C ARG A 40 -8.47 -4.65 -6.57
N GLN A 41 -7.18 -4.95 -6.43
CA GLN A 41 -6.13 -4.16 -7.05
C GLN A 41 -5.81 -4.73 -8.44
N PRO A 42 -6.10 -4.02 -9.54
CA PRO A 42 -5.72 -4.47 -10.87
C PRO A 42 -4.20 -4.45 -11.02
N TRP A 43 -3.66 -5.59 -11.47
CA TRP A 43 -2.24 -5.69 -11.80
C TRP A 43 -1.96 -5.00 -13.13
N HIS A 44 -0.82 -4.34 -13.21
CA HIS A 44 -0.31 -3.75 -14.44
C HIS A 44 1.18 -4.06 -14.56
N HIS A 45 1.70 -4.01 -15.79
CA HIS A 45 3.11 -4.26 -16.06
C HIS A 45 3.77 -2.97 -16.53
N HIS A 46 5.01 -2.75 -16.11
CA HIS A 46 5.85 -1.67 -16.58
C HIS A 46 6.96 -2.21 -17.47
N ASN A 47 7.13 -1.62 -18.65
CA ASN A 47 8.16 -2.06 -19.61
C ASN A 47 9.60 -1.72 -19.18
N ILE A 48 9.78 -0.72 -18.31
CA ILE A 48 11.09 -0.16 -17.95
C ILE A 48 11.33 -0.09 -16.43
N ILE A 49 10.36 -0.52 -15.62
CA ILE A 49 10.44 -0.50 -14.16
C ILE A 49 10.37 -1.93 -13.67
N HIS A 50 11.28 -2.28 -12.77
CA HIS A 50 11.17 -3.51 -11.99
C HIS A 50 10.34 -3.24 -10.74
N GLU A 51 9.22 -3.94 -10.58
CA GLU A 51 8.37 -3.84 -9.40
C GLU A 51 8.52 -5.09 -8.53
N SER A 52 8.68 -4.88 -7.22
CA SER A 52 8.74 -5.94 -6.22
C SER A 52 7.66 -5.69 -5.18
N LEU A 53 6.96 -6.75 -4.77
CA LEU A 53 5.82 -6.67 -3.85
C LEU A 53 6.14 -7.38 -2.55
N LEU A 54 5.85 -6.69 -1.44
CA LEU A 54 5.85 -7.26 -0.10
C LEU A 54 4.44 -7.18 0.45
N MET A 55 3.83 -8.34 0.70
CA MET A 55 2.53 -8.40 1.37
C MET A 55 2.72 -8.32 2.88
N VAL A 56 2.18 -7.25 3.47
CA VAL A 56 2.16 -7.06 4.93
C VAL A 56 0.75 -7.35 5.41
N ASN A 57 0.57 -8.48 6.10
CA ASN A 57 -0.73 -8.81 6.69
C ASN A 57 -0.92 -8.04 8.00
N CYS A 58 -1.94 -7.19 8.04
CA CYS A 58 -2.47 -6.69 9.30
C CYS A 58 -3.47 -7.71 9.84
N TYR A 59 -3.06 -8.54 10.78
CA TYR A 59 -4.02 -9.28 11.59
C TYR A 59 -4.82 -8.26 12.40
N SER A 60 -6.08 -8.05 12.01
CA SER A 60 -7.06 -7.46 12.91
C SER A 60 -7.10 -8.36 14.14
N SER A 61 -6.66 -7.85 15.28
CA SER A 61 -6.91 -8.46 16.58
C SER A 61 -8.40 -8.35 16.91
N GLY A 62 -9.25 -8.94 16.06
CA GLY A 62 -10.64 -9.16 16.36
C GLY A 62 -10.68 -10.07 17.57
N LYS A 63 -11.19 -9.56 18.69
CA LYS A 63 -11.56 -10.38 19.83
C LYS A 63 -12.41 -11.52 19.30
N ARG A 64 -11.94 -12.77 19.42
CA ARG A 64 -12.81 -13.95 19.26
C ARG A 64 -13.88 -13.83 20.33
N THR A 65 -15.06 -13.35 19.99
CA THR A 65 -16.27 -13.74 20.70
C THR A 65 -16.54 -15.19 20.33
N VAL A 66 -16.07 -16.09 21.19
CA VAL A 66 -16.50 -17.49 21.20
C VAL A 66 -17.92 -17.46 21.78
N SER A 67 -18.90 -17.78 20.93
CA SER A 67 -20.28 -18.08 21.35
C SER A 67 -20.34 -19.40 22.09
#